data_AF-A0A1I1MHJ4-F1
#
_entry.id   AF-A0A1I1MHJ4-F1
#
_cell.length_a   1.000
_cell.length_b   1.000
_cell.length_c   1.000
_cell.angle_alpha   90.00
_cell.angle_beta   90.00
_cell.angle_gamma   90.00
#
_symmetry.space_group_name_H-M   'P 1'
#
loop_
_entity.id
_entity.type
_entity.pdbx_description
1 polymer ?
#
loop_
_entity_poly.entity_id
_entity_poly.type
_entity_poly.pdbx_seq_one_letter_code
_entity_poly.pdbx_strand_id
1 'polypeptide(L)'
;MKRRSKGYDMFTEHYLVPAALSLLNINVVHLIQAYVNGNDNDSAYLAALTIAFIALSSALLFKNQLYLWSAMAYYGLIVFVYLL
;
A
#
# COMPACT_ATOMS: atom_id res chain seq x y z
N MET A 1 -21.12 -6.96 -27.77
CA MET A 1 -20.73 -6.84 -26.34
C MET A 1 -19.70 -7.92 -26.00
N LYS A 2 -18.42 -7.56 -25.84
CA LYS A 2 -17.34 -8.49 -25.51
C LYS A 2 -17.46 -8.93 -24.05
N ARG A 3 -17.83 -10.20 -23.81
CA ARG A 3 -17.71 -10.87 -22.51
C ARG A 3 -16.22 -11.06 -22.19
N ARG A 4 -15.57 -10.06 -21.60
CA ARG A 4 -14.21 -10.21 -21.07
C ARG A 4 -14.27 -10.68 -19.62
N SER A 5 -13.72 -11.87 -19.41
CA SER A 5 -12.95 -12.25 -18.23
C SER A 5 -13.65 -12.28 -16.86
N LYS A 6 -14.23 -13.45 -16.53
CA LYS A 6 -14.45 -13.87 -15.13
C LYS A 6 -13.18 -14.39 -14.43
N GLY A 7 -12.07 -14.56 -15.15
CA GLY A 7 -10.84 -15.18 -14.63
C GLY A 7 -9.84 -14.21 -13.99
N TYR A 8 -9.76 -12.96 -14.45
CA TYR A 8 -8.82 -11.97 -13.91
C TYR A 8 -9.17 -11.46 -12.51
N ASP A 9 -10.43 -11.57 -12.08
CA ASP A 9 -10.86 -11.09 -10.75
C ASP A 9 -10.38 -12.01 -9.62
N MET A 10 -10.35 -13.33 -9.84
CA MET A 10 -10.06 -14.29 -8.77
C MET A 10 -8.65 -14.12 -8.20
N PHE A 11 -7.66 -13.84 -9.05
CA PHE A 11 -6.29 -13.60 -8.60
C PHE A 11 -6.18 -12.31 -7.77
N THR A 12 -6.88 -11.26 -8.22
CA THR A 12 -6.86 -9.96 -7.55
C THR A 12 -7.56 -10.03 -6.20
N GLU A 13 -8.72 -10.66 -6.14
CA GLU A 13 -9.51 -10.76 -4.91
C GLU A 13 -8.94 -11.76 -3.88
N HIS A 14 -8.33 -12.87 -4.31
CA HIS A 14 -7.79 -13.87 -3.37
C HIS A 14 -6.32 -13.69 -2.99
N TYR A 15 -5.50 -13.00 -3.81
CA TYR A 15 -4.08 -12.85 -3.51
C TYR A 15 -3.69 -11.38 -3.30
N LEU A 16 -4.00 -10.51 -4.27
CA LEU A 16 -3.56 -9.10 -4.19
C LEU A 16 -4.28 -8.31 -3.10
N VAL A 17 -5.59 -8.50 -2.96
CA VAL A 17 -6.37 -7.79 -1.92
C VAL A 17 -5.91 -8.18 -0.51
N PRO A 18 -5.78 -9.48 -0.15
CA PRO A 18 -5.22 -9.86 1.15
C PRO A 18 -3.78 -9.36 1.35
N ALA A 19 -2.93 -9.46 0.33
CA ALA A 19 -1.55 -8.97 0.44
C ALA A 19 -1.49 -7.44 0.65
N ALA A 20 -2.32 -6.67 -0.06
CA ALA A 20 -2.41 -5.22 0.11
C ALA A 20 -2.99 -4.86 1.49
N LEU A 21 -3.95 -5.63 2.02
CA LEU A 21 -4.45 -5.48 3.39
C LEU A 21 -3.37 -5.75 4.43
N SER A 22 -2.53 -6.78 4.23
CA SER A 22 -1.38 -7.05 5.11
C SER A 22 -0.38 -5.91 5.08
N LEU A 23 -0.04 -5.39 3.89
CA LEU A 23 0.86 -4.25 3.77
C LEU A 23 0.27 -2.96 4.36
N LEU A 24 -1.03 -2.74 4.24
CA LEU A 24 -1.71 -1.61 4.88
C LEU A 24 -1.59 -1.70 6.41
N ASN A 25 -1.74 -2.89 6.98
CA ASN A 25 -1.57 -3.10 8.42
C ASN A 25 -0.13 -2.78 8.86
N ILE A 26 0.87 -3.26 8.11
CA ILE A 26 2.28 -2.94 8.37
C ILE A 26 2.55 -1.44 8.21
N ASN A 27 1.93 -0.77 7.23
CA ASN A 27 2.04 0.67 7.03
C ASN A 27 1.52 1.44 8.25
N VAL A 28 0.39 1.04 8.83
CA VAL A 28 -0.16 1.65 10.06
C VAL A 28 0.83 1.53 11.22
N VAL A 29 1.46 0.38 11.39
CA VAL A 29 2.47 0.18 12.45
C VAL A 29 3.65 1.15 12.27
N HIS A 30 4.18 1.28 11.06
CA HIS A 30 5.26 2.24 10.77
C HIS A 30 4.83 3.68 10.96
N LEU A 31 3.59 4.02 10.63
CA LEU A 31 3.05 5.38 10.80
C LEU A 31 2.94 5.73 12.29
N ILE A 32 2.47 4.80 13.12
CA ILE A 32 2.46 4.96 14.59
C ILE A 32 3.90 5.07 15.12
N GLN A 33 4.81 4.21 14.67
CA GLN A 33 6.21 4.24 15.09
C GLN A 33 6.89 5.57 14.75
N ALA A 34 6.74 6.04 13.51
CA ALA A 34 7.29 7.33 13.06
C ALA A 34 6.71 8.51 13.85
N TYR A 35 5.42 8.44 14.18
CA TYR A 35 4.76 9.46 15.00
C TYR A 35 5.27 9.47 16.45
N VAL A 36 5.45 8.30 17.06
CA VAL A 36 5.92 8.16 18.45
C VAL A 36 7.40 8.52 18.57
N ASN A 37 8.23 8.13 17.60
CA ASN A 37 9.67 8.40 17.60
C ASN A 37 10.03 9.81 17.12
N GLY A 38 9.04 10.69 16.91
CA GLY A 38 9.09 12.00 16.30
C GLY A 38 10.43 12.73 16.42
N ASN A 39 11.34 12.43 15.51
CA ASN A 39 12.62 13.10 15.35
C ASN A 39 12.47 14.05 14.15
N ASP A 40 13.01 15.27 14.25
CA ASP A 40 12.70 16.38 13.32
C ASP A 40 13.04 16.09 11.84
N ASN A 41 13.87 15.08 11.56
CA ASN A 41 14.20 14.64 10.19
C ASN A 41 13.16 13.68 9.55
N ASP A 42 12.18 13.18 10.30
CA ASP A 42 11.22 12.17 9.83
C ASP A 42 9.92 12.74 9.24
N SER A 43 9.77 14.06 9.15
CA SER A 43 8.56 14.67 8.59
C SER A 43 8.29 14.23 7.14
N ALA A 44 9.33 14.08 6.32
CA ALA A 44 9.24 13.55 4.96
C ALA A 44 8.86 12.05 4.94
N TYR A 45 9.39 11.27 5.87
CA TYR A 45 9.06 9.86 6.03
C TYR A 45 7.60 9.66 6.44
N LEU A 46 7.14 10.46 7.40
CA LEU A 46 5.76 10.45 7.90
C LEU A 46 4.77 10.88 6.79
N ALA A 47 5.12 11.91 6.00
CA ALA A 47 4.35 12.31 4.83
C ALA A 47 4.29 11.20 3.77
N ALA A 48 5.42 10.55 3.47
CA ALA A 48 5.49 9.44 2.51
C ALA A 48 4.64 8.23 2.95
N LEU A 49 4.71 7.86 4.24
CA LEU A 49 3.88 6.80 4.83
C LEU A 49 2.38 7.12 4.72
N THR A 50 2.00 8.37 4.97
CA THR A 50 0.60 8.83 4.88
C THR A 50 0.08 8.76 3.44
N ILE A 51 0.89 9.17 2.46
CA ILE A 51 0.56 9.03 1.04
C ILE A 51 0.42 7.56 0.65
N ALA A 52 1.33 6.69 1.12
CA ALA A 52 1.25 5.26 0.87
C ALA A 52 0.00 4.63 1.47
N PHE A 53 -0.42 5.05 2.67
CA PHE A 53 -1.66 4.62 3.30
C PHE A 53 -2.88 4.95 2.43
N ILE A 54 -2.96 6.19 1.94
CA ILE A 54 -4.06 6.65 1.06
C ILE A 54 -4.03 5.89 -0.27
N ALA A 55 -2.85 5.69 -0.86
CA ALA A 55 -2.68 4.96 -2.11
C ALA A 55 -3.09 3.48 -1.99
N LEU A 56 -2.67 2.78 -0.93
CA LEU A 56 -3.06 1.39 -0.67
C LEU A 56 -4.56 1.27 -0.38
N SER A 57 -5.12 2.18 0.43
CA SER A 57 -6.56 2.18 0.76
C SER A 57 -7.44 2.42 -0.47
N SER A 58 -7.07 3.40 -1.30
CA SER A 58 -7.79 3.68 -2.55
C SER A 58 -7.64 2.54 -3.55
N ALA A 59 -6.45 1.96 -3.70
CA ALA A 59 -6.23 0.80 -4.56
C ALA A 59 -7.06 -0.42 -4.14
N LEU A 60 -7.23 -0.64 -2.83
CA LEU A 60 -8.12 -1.67 -2.28
C LEU A 60 -9.58 -1.43 -2.64
N LEU A 61 -10.07 -0.19 -2.55
CA LEU A 61 -11.45 0.17 -2.89
C LEU A 61 -11.76 0.01 -4.38
N PHE A 62 -10.83 0.42 -5.25
CA PHE A 62 -11.01 0.32 -6.70
C PHE A 62 -10.80 -1.11 -7.25
N LYS A 63 -10.22 -2.02 -6.46
CA LYS A 63 -9.90 -3.41 -6.83
C LYS A 63 -9.16 -3.54 -8.17
N ASN A 64 -8.43 -2.51 -8.58
CA ASN A 64 -7.73 -2.51 -9.86
C ASN A 64 -6.33 -3.11 -9.66
N GLN A 65 -6.06 -4.22 -10.36
CA GLN A 65 -4.83 -4.98 -10.25
C GLN A 65 -3.58 -4.11 -10.42
N LEU A 66 -3.52 -3.27 -11.46
CA LEU A 66 -2.35 -2.42 -11.72
C LEU A 66 -2.14 -1.38 -10.61
N TYR A 67 -3.23 -0.83 -10.06
CA TYR A 67 -3.15 0.11 -8.95
C TYR A 67 -2.66 -0.57 -7.68
N LEU A 68 -3.15 -1.77 -7.37
CA LEU A 68 -2.68 -2.56 -6.23
C LEU A 68 -1.18 -2.83 -6.32
N TRP A 69 -0.70 -3.32 -7.46
CA TRP A 69 0.75 -3.54 -7.66
C TRP A 69 1.55 -2.25 -7.50
N SER A 70 1.09 -1.14 -8.08
CA SER A 70 1.80 0.14 -7.99
C SER A 70 1.84 0.68 -6.55
N ALA A 71 0.75 0.56 -5.79
CA ALA A 71 0.67 1.02 -4.41
C ALA A 71 1.53 0.15 -3.49
N MET A 72 1.53 -1.18 -3.69
CA MET A 72 2.39 -2.10 -2.96
C MET A 72 3.88 -1.85 -3.26
N ALA A 73 4.23 -1.63 -4.52
CA ALA A 73 5.60 -1.30 -4.93
C ALA A 73 6.06 0.06 -4.37
N TYR A 74 5.20 1.08 -4.41
CA TYR A 74 5.48 2.40 -3.83
C TYR A 74 5.74 2.30 -2.32
N TYR A 75 4.89 1.56 -1.59
CA TYR A 75 5.11 1.32 -0.17
C TYR A 75 6.41 0.55 0.10
N GLY A 76 6.69 -0.50 -0.69
CA GLY A 76 7.95 -1.25 -0.60
C GLY A 76 9.19 -0.37 -0.83
N LEU A 77 9.11 0.60 -1.76
CA LEU A 77 10.18 1.56 -2.02
C LEU A 77 10.39 2.49 -0.84
N ILE A 78 9.33 2.99 -0.20
CA ILE A 78 9.43 3.80 1.03
C ILE A 78 10.12 3.00 2.13
N VAL A 79 9.72 1.75 2.36
CA VAL A 79 10.37 0.90 3.37
C VAL A 79 11.84 0.68 3.02
N PHE A 80 12.18 0.43 1.76
CA PHE A 80 13.57 0.24 1.35
C PHE A 80 14.43 1.51 1.55
N VAL A 81 13.89 2.70 1.28
CA VAL A 81 14.66 3.95 1.36
C VAL A 81 14.85 4.43 2.80
N TYR A 82 13.86 4.21 3.67
CA TYR A 82 13.85 4.78 5.01
C TYR A 82 14.17 3.79 6.14
N LEU A 83 14.10 2.48 5.89
CA LEU A 83 14.31 1.44 6.89
C LEU A 83 15.48 0.49 6.60
N LEU A 84 16.02 0.50 5.38
CA LEU A 84 17.15 -0.35 4.97
C LEU A 84 18.39 0.52 4.70
#